data_AF-A0A9E0LTR1-F1
#
_entry.id   AF-A0A9E0LTR1-F1
#
_cell.length_a   1.000
_cell.length_b   1.000
_cell.length_c   1.000
_cell.angle_alpha   90.00
_cell.angle_beta   90.00
_cell.angle_gamma   90.00
#
_symmetry.space_group_name_H-M   'P 1'
#
loop_
_entity.id
_entity.type
_entity.pdbx_description
1 polymer ?
#
loop_
_entity_poly.entity_id
_entity_poly.type
_entity_poly.pdbx_seq_one_letter_code
_entity_poly.pdbx_strand_id
1 'polypeptide(L)'
;MKCRRSGAFNASGYLVLALLAACAVAGGAQQHEHAVSAPPAAPAVAPTGPIQQLSPELRGLFRDEMVALQGAMLELVPAIVSGDSEATARLAERMRAGYVLAQKLTDAQREELERLLPAAFLERDGEFHELAGRLAEAAREHQADLVPFYLYKLTESCVGCHARYAAHRFPGYAKPPEAKPAHAH
;
A
#
# COMPACT_ATOMS: atom_id res chain seq x y z
N MET A 1 -19.40 17.51 75.63
CA MET A 1 -20.80 17.10 75.86
C MET A 1 -21.39 16.58 74.55
N LYS A 2 -22.06 15.43 74.60
CA LYS A 2 -22.61 14.68 73.45
C LYS A 2 -23.76 15.43 72.78
N CYS A 3 -23.84 15.38 71.44
CA CYS A 3 -25.09 15.01 70.79
C CYS A 3 -24.84 14.26 69.48
N ARG A 4 -25.67 13.23 69.28
CA ARG A 4 -25.53 12.09 68.37
C ARG A 4 -26.54 12.28 67.23
N ARG A 5 -26.18 11.99 65.98
CA ARG A 5 -27.16 11.48 65.01
C ARG A 5 -26.47 10.58 63.98
N SER A 6 -26.98 9.35 63.96
CA SER A 6 -26.62 8.24 63.11
C SER A 6 -27.28 8.38 61.73
N GLY A 7 -26.57 7.96 60.68
CA GLY A 7 -27.14 7.64 59.36
C GLY A 7 -26.47 6.35 58.88
N ALA A 8 -27.24 5.26 58.83
CA ALA A 8 -26.79 3.92 58.50
C ALA A 8 -26.64 3.73 56.99
N PHE A 9 -25.53 3.11 56.58
CA PHE A 9 -25.36 2.52 55.25
C PHE A 9 -26.13 1.21 55.20
N ASN A 10 -27.11 1.12 54.29
CA ASN A 10 -27.82 -0.12 54.02
C ASN A 10 -27.01 -0.98 53.05
N ALA A 11 -26.51 -2.09 53.57
CA ALA A 11 -26.12 -3.26 52.80
C ALA A 11 -27.37 -4.09 52.46
N SER A 12 -27.59 -4.36 51.19
CA SER A 12 -28.38 -5.49 50.68
C SER A 12 -27.64 -5.95 49.42
N GLY A 13 -27.10 -7.15 49.34
CA GLY A 13 -27.62 -8.38 49.91
C GLY A 13 -27.93 -9.30 48.74
N TYR A 14 -26.91 -10.08 48.38
CA TYR A 14 -26.92 -11.15 47.39
C TYR A 14 -28.18 -12.02 47.46
N LEU A 15 -28.92 -12.10 46.35
CA LEU A 15 -29.67 -13.27 45.87
C LEU A 15 -30.34 -12.81 44.56
N VAL A 16 -30.07 -13.39 43.40
CA VAL A 16 -30.88 -14.49 42.86
C VAL A 16 -30.46 -14.76 41.40
N LEU A 17 -30.33 -16.05 41.09
CA LEU A 17 -30.44 -16.67 39.76
C LEU A 17 -29.28 -16.49 38.74
N ALA A 18 -28.34 -17.41 38.84
CA ALA A 18 -27.82 -18.07 37.64
C ALA A 18 -28.99 -18.78 36.92
N LEU A 19 -29.31 -18.33 35.71
CA LEU A 19 -30.14 -19.06 34.77
C LEU A 19 -29.38 -19.19 33.45
N LEU A 20 -29.02 -20.44 33.18
CA LEU A 20 -28.59 -20.95 31.89
C LEU A 20 -29.64 -20.61 30.83
N ALA A 21 -29.26 -19.79 29.86
CA ALA A 21 -29.90 -19.77 28.55
C ALA A 21 -28.79 -19.82 27.50
N ALA A 22 -28.43 -21.06 27.14
CA ALA A 22 -27.67 -21.34 25.93
C ALA A 22 -28.50 -20.92 24.72
N CYS A 23 -28.32 -19.69 24.26
CA CYS A 23 -28.73 -19.29 22.92
C CYS A 23 -27.58 -19.64 21.97
N ALA A 24 -27.65 -20.85 21.40
CA ALA A 24 -26.88 -21.20 20.22
C ALA A 24 -27.37 -20.32 19.06
N VAL A 25 -26.69 -19.18 18.84
CA VAL A 25 -26.85 -18.42 17.60
C VAL A 25 -25.94 -19.08 16.58
N ALA A 26 -26.51 -20.00 15.80
CA ALA A 26 -25.98 -20.39 14.51
C ALA A 26 -26.14 -19.19 13.55
N GLY A 27 -25.28 -18.20 13.71
CA GLY A 27 -25.13 -17.07 12.79
C GLY A 27 -24.10 -17.44 11.75
N GLY A 28 -24.55 -17.87 10.58
CA GLY A 28 -23.69 -18.17 9.44
C GLY A 28 -22.79 -16.98 9.11
N ALA A 29 -21.50 -17.26 8.96
CA ALA A 29 -20.55 -16.34 8.35
C ALA A 29 -20.97 -16.11 6.89
N GLN A 30 -21.68 -15.02 6.62
CA GLN A 30 -21.78 -14.48 5.27
C GLN A 30 -20.57 -13.58 5.05
N GLN A 31 -19.48 -14.20 4.63
CA GLN A 31 -18.40 -13.52 3.93
C GLN A 31 -19.00 -12.98 2.63
N HIS A 32 -19.30 -11.69 2.59
CA HIS A 32 -19.51 -10.98 1.33
C HIS A 32 -18.14 -10.83 0.66
N GLU A 33 -17.71 -11.89 -0.01
CA GLU A 33 -16.56 -11.87 -0.89
C GLU A 33 -16.95 -11.07 -2.14
N HIS A 34 -16.62 -9.78 -2.16
CA HIS A 34 -16.55 -9.04 -3.41
C HIS A 34 -15.37 -9.59 -4.20
N ALA A 35 -15.62 -10.65 -4.97
CA ALA A 35 -14.69 -11.14 -5.97
C ALA A 35 -14.46 -10.03 -7.01
N VAL A 36 -13.37 -9.28 -6.84
CA VAL A 36 -12.83 -8.43 -7.90
C VAL A 36 -12.42 -9.37 -9.01
N SER A 37 -13.26 -9.45 -10.04
CA SER A 37 -12.98 -10.28 -11.22
C SER A 37 -11.66 -9.81 -11.82
N ALA A 38 -10.69 -10.72 -11.91
CA ALA A 38 -9.41 -10.43 -12.55
C ALA A 38 -9.68 -10.09 -14.03
N PRO A 39 -9.11 -8.99 -14.56
CA PRO A 39 -9.28 -8.65 -15.96
C PRO A 39 -8.72 -9.78 -16.85
N PRO A 40 -9.33 -10.03 -18.02
CA PRO A 40 -8.89 -11.09 -18.93
C PRO A 40 -7.42 -10.87 -19.34
N ALA A 41 -6.67 -11.97 -19.40
CA ALA A 41 -5.28 -11.94 -19.84
C ALA A 41 -5.20 -11.44 -21.29
N ALA A 42 -4.63 -10.26 -21.48
CA ALA A 42 -4.35 -9.70 -22.79
C ALA A 42 -3.33 -10.59 -23.54
N PRO A 43 -3.42 -10.68 -24.89
CA PRO A 43 -2.46 -11.44 -25.69
C PRO A 43 -1.04 -10.92 -25.49
N ALA A 44 -0.06 -11.82 -25.52
CA ALA A 44 1.35 -11.51 -25.31
C ALA A 44 1.90 -10.60 -26.43
N VAL A 45 1.90 -9.30 -26.18
CA VAL A 45 2.61 -8.30 -26.98
C VAL A 45 4.11 -8.44 -26.72
N ALA A 46 4.93 -8.34 -27.77
CA ALA A 46 6.39 -8.37 -27.68
C ALA A 46 6.93 -7.38 -26.62
N PRO A 47 8.05 -7.70 -25.94
CA PRO A 47 8.59 -6.90 -24.84
C PRO A 47 8.90 -5.49 -25.33
N THR A 48 8.09 -4.53 -24.92
CA THR A 48 8.14 -3.15 -25.46
C THR A 48 8.64 -2.13 -24.43
N GLY A 49 9.02 -2.57 -23.22
CA GLY A 49 9.57 -1.71 -22.17
C GLY A 49 10.86 -2.25 -21.54
N PRO A 50 11.66 -1.38 -20.89
CA PRO A 50 12.98 -1.72 -20.35
C PRO A 50 12.92 -2.83 -19.29
N ILE A 51 11.87 -2.85 -18.47
CA ILE A 51 11.66 -3.89 -17.45
C ILE A 51 11.48 -5.29 -18.08
N GLN A 52 10.94 -5.39 -19.29
CA GLN A 52 10.74 -6.69 -19.95
C GLN A 52 12.04 -7.27 -20.52
N GLN A 53 13.09 -6.44 -20.65
CA GLN A 53 14.41 -6.86 -21.11
C GLN A 53 15.28 -7.46 -20.00
N LEU A 54 14.88 -7.29 -18.73
CA LEU A 54 15.57 -7.86 -17.58
C LEU A 54 15.43 -9.39 -17.54
N SER A 55 16.41 -10.04 -16.92
CA SER A 55 16.41 -11.47 -16.62
C SER A 55 15.11 -11.90 -15.91
N PRO A 56 14.62 -13.13 -16.16
CA PRO A 56 13.41 -13.64 -15.52
C PRO A 56 13.44 -13.54 -13.98
N GLU A 57 14.60 -13.82 -13.39
CA GLU A 57 14.82 -13.75 -11.94
C GLU A 57 14.64 -12.31 -11.42
N LEU A 58 15.26 -11.34 -12.10
CA LEU A 58 15.21 -9.93 -11.71
C LEU A 58 13.83 -9.31 -11.93
N ARG A 59 13.14 -9.68 -13.02
CA ARG A 59 11.71 -9.35 -13.20
C ARG A 59 10.85 -9.92 -12.08
N GLY A 60 11.22 -11.10 -11.57
CA GLY A 60 10.61 -11.70 -10.39
C GLY A 60 10.76 -10.80 -9.16
N LEU A 61 11.97 -10.34 -8.86
CA LEU A 61 12.23 -9.43 -7.74
C LEU A 61 11.46 -8.11 -7.86
N PHE A 62 11.37 -7.52 -9.07
CA PHE A 62 10.56 -6.31 -9.31
C PHE A 62 9.08 -6.52 -9.00
N ARG A 63 8.51 -7.65 -9.44
CA ARG A 63 7.11 -7.96 -9.15
C ARG A 63 6.89 -8.10 -7.64
N ASP A 64 7.80 -8.77 -6.95
CA ASP A 64 7.69 -8.98 -5.51
C ASP A 64 7.80 -7.64 -4.74
N GLU A 65 8.67 -6.72 -5.21
CA GLU A 65 8.72 -5.34 -4.70
C GLU A 65 7.37 -4.62 -4.90
N MET A 66 6.82 -4.64 -6.11
CA MET A 66 5.56 -3.95 -6.41
C MET A 66 4.38 -4.49 -5.60
N VAL A 67 4.35 -5.79 -5.30
CA VAL A 67 3.34 -6.39 -4.41
C VAL A 67 3.51 -5.89 -2.98
N ALA A 68 4.74 -5.79 -2.48
CA ALA A 68 5.01 -5.27 -1.15
C ALA A 68 4.63 -3.78 -1.01
N LEU A 69 4.98 -2.96 -2.01
CA LEU A 69 4.58 -1.55 -2.08
C LEU A 69 3.05 -1.39 -2.14
N GLN A 70 2.35 -2.22 -2.91
CA GLN A 70 0.89 -2.20 -2.96
C GLN A 70 0.27 -2.47 -1.60
N GLY A 71 0.77 -3.48 -0.87
CA GLY A 71 0.30 -3.77 0.49
C GLY A 71 0.49 -2.57 1.42
N ALA A 72 1.67 -1.96 1.39
CA ALA A 72 1.97 -0.78 2.20
C ALA A 72 1.03 0.40 1.91
N MET A 73 0.77 0.68 0.63
CA MET A 73 -0.15 1.74 0.21
C MET A 73 -1.59 1.50 0.70
N LEU A 74 -2.05 0.26 0.71
CA LEU A 74 -3.37 -0.11 1.23
C LEU A 74 -3.45 0.03 2.76
N GLU A 75 -2.35 -0.25 3.47
CA GLU A 75 -2.26 -0.11 4.93
C GLU A 75 -2.06 1.35 5.39
N LEU A 76 -1.48 2.21 4.55
CA LEU A 76 -1.22 3.61 4.89
C LEU A 76 -2.50 4.40 5.15
N VAL A 77 -3.52 4.25 4.31
CA VAL A 77 -4.77 5.03 4.45
C VAL A 77 -5.42 4.84 5.83
N PRO A 78 -5.72 3.61 6.30
CA PRO A 78 -6.31 3.42 7.63
C PRO A 78 -5.40 3.90 8.77
N ALA A 79 -4.08 3.75 8.67
CA ALA A 79 -3.14 4.26 9.67
C ALA A 79 -3.14 5.80 9.73
N ILE A 80 -3.20 6.47 8.59
CA ILE A 80 -3.23 7.93 8.50
C ILE A 80 -4.54 8.48 9.10
N VAL A 81 -5.70 7.93 8.71
CA VAL A 81 -6.99 8.45 9.18
C VAL A 81 -7.26 8.18 10.67
N SER A 82 -6.64 7.14 11.24
CA SER A 82 -6.70 6.86 12.68
C SER A 82 -5.70 7.68 13.50
N GLY A 83 -4.79 8.42 12.84
CA GLY A 83 -3.71 9.15 13.50
C GLY A 83 -2.58 8.26 14.02
N ASP A 84 -2.50 7.00 13.58
CA ASP A 84 -1.42 6.08 13.94
C ASP A 84 -0.11 6.48 13.26
N SER A 85 0.56 7.44 13.89
CA SER A 85 1.80 8.04 13.42
C SER A 85 2.96 7.04 13.40
N GLU A 86 2.97 6.08 14.34
CA GLU A 86 3.99 5.04 14.41
C GLU A 86 3.85 4.03 13.26
N ALA A 87 2.63 3.53 13.01
CA ALA A 87 2.38 2.65 11.88
C ALA A 87 2.64 3.35 10.55
N THR A 88 2.19 4.59 10.40
CA THR A 88 2.45 5.40 9.19
C THR A 88 3.94 5.54 8.93
N ALA A 89 4.72 5.94 9.95
CA ALA A 89 6.16 6.08 9.84
C ALA A 89 6.86 4.77 9.49
N ARG A 90 6.48 3.67 10.14
CA ARG A 90 7.05 2.33 9.87
C ARG A 90 6.75 1.84 8.46
N LEU A 91 5.52 2.00 7.97
CA LEU A 91 5.13 1.60 6.62
C LEU A 91 5.93 2.40 5.58
N ALA A 92 5.98 3.72 5.75
CA ALA A 92 6.71 4.62 4.86
C ALA A 92 8.23 4.35 4.86
N GLU A 93 8.82 4.06 6.02
CA GLU A 93 10.26 3.72 6.12
C GLU A 93 10.57 2.41 5.38
N ARG A 94 9.68 1.40 5.44
CA ARG A 94 9.86 0.16 4.68
C ARG A 94 9.80 0.41 3.17
N MET A 95 8.93 1.31 2.71
CA MET A 95 8.89 1.75 1.31
C MET A 95 10.18 2.46 0.90
N ARG A 96 10.69 3.37 1.74
CA ARG A 96 11.99 4.05 1.52
C ARG A 96 13.15 3.06 1.44
N ALA A 97 13.17 2.05 2.29
CA ALA A 97 14.30 1.11 2.37
C ALA A 97 14.33 0.10 1.21
N GLY A 98 13.23 -0.05 0.47
CA GLY A 98 13.03 -1.15 -0.48
C GLY A 98 12.76 -2.48 0.26
N TYR A 99 11.64 -3.12 -0.05
CA TYR A 99 11.17 -4.31 0.67
C TYR A 99 11.96 -5.56 0.30
N VAL A 100 12.18 -5.77 -0.99
CA VAL A 100 12.67 -7.01 -1.59
C VAL A 100 13.90 -6.73 -2.44
N LEU A 101 13.86 -5.70 -3.30
CA LEU A 101 14.94 -5.40 -4.23
C LEU A 101 16.25 -5.06 -3.49
N ALA A 102 16.22 -4.08 -2.58
CA ALA A 102 17.42 -3.68 -1.84
C ALA A 102 18.07 -4.83 -1.07
N GLN A 103 17.27 -5.81 -0.62
CA GLN A 103 17.72 -6.92 0.23
C GLN A 103 18.21 -8.14 -0.56
N LYS A 104 17.67 -8.36 -1.77
CA LYS A 104 17.89 -9.62 -2.51
C LYS A 104 18.76 -9.48 -3.76
N LEU A 105 19.08 -8.26 -4.19
CA LEU A 105 19.90 -8.05 -5.38
C LEU A 105 21.32 -8.60 -5.18
N THR A 106 21.78 -9.39 -6.14
CA THR A 106 23.21 -9.72 -6.31
C THR A 106 23.95 -8.60 -7.04
N ASP A 107 25.27 -8.62 -7.03
CA ASP A 107 26.07 -7.61 -7.74
C ASP A 107 25.88 -7.68 -9.26
N ALA A 108 25.77 -8.90 -9.82
CA ALA A 108 25.45 -9.10 -11.23
C ALA A 108 24.06 -8.54 -11.59
N GLN A 109 23.08 -8.65 -10.70
CA GLN A 109 21.75 -8.06 -10.91
C GLN A 109 21.77 -6.54 -10.79
N ARG A 110 22.58 -5.96 -9.89
CA ARG A 110 22.80 -4.50 -9.82
C ARG A 110 23.38 -3.97 -11.12
N GLU A 111 24.43 -4.62 -11.64
CA GLU A 111 25.03 -4.27 -12.93
C GLU A 111 24.03 -4.41 -14.08
N GLU A 112 23.18 -5.46 -14.05
CA GLU A 112 22.11 -5.63 -15.04
C GLU A 112 21.12 -4.44 -15.02
N LEU A 113 20.71 -3.98 -13.84
CA LEU A 113 19.82 -2.83 -13.69
C LEU A 113 20.45 -1.55 -14.24
N GLU A 114 21.68 -1.26 -13.84
CA GLU A 114 22.40 -0.05 -14.26
C GLU A 114 22.60 -0.02 -15.79
N ARG A 115 22.83 -1.19 -16.39
CA ARG A 115 23.05 -1.32 -17.83
C ARG A 115 21.77 -1.22 -18.65
N LEU A 116 20.67 -1.80 -18.16
CA LEU A 116 19.43 -1.97 -18.96
C LEU A 116 18.34 -0.94 -18.65
N LEU A 117 18.31 -0.38 -17.44
CA LEU A 117 17.29 0.58 -17.08
C LEU A 117 17.69 2.00 -17.50
N PRO A 118 16.77 2.77 -18.11
CA PRO A 118 17.04 4.17 -18.43
C PRO A 118 17.33 4.97 -17.17
N ALA A 119 18.25 5.94 -17.23
CA ALA A 119 18.54 6.84 -16.10
C ALA A 119 17.27 7.48 -15.52
N ALA A 120 16.34 7.89 -16.38
CA ALA A 120 15.04 8.45 -15.97
C ALA A 120 14.16 7.44 -15.20
N PHE A 121 14.33 6.13 -15.37
CA PHE A 121 13.66 5.13 -14.54
C PHE A 121 14.25 5.14 -13.13
N LEU A 122 15.58 5.08 -13.03
CA LEU A 122 16.31 5.05 -11.75
C LEU A 122 16.10 6.34 -10.95
N GLU A 123 16.06 7.49 -11.62
CA GLU A 123 15.74 8.78 -11.01
C GLU A 123 14.35 8.77 -10.37
N ARG A 124 13.34 8.29 -11.09
CA ARG A 124 11.95 8.22 -10.60
C ARG A 124 11.78 7.22 -9.45
N ASP A 125 12.54 6.12 -9.49
CA ASP A 125 12.63 5.18 -8.38
C ASP A 125 13.24 5.87 -7.14
N GLY A 126 14.36 6.57 -7.30
CA GLY A 126 14.96 7.37 -6.23
C GLY A 126 14.01 8.43 -5.66
N GLU A 127 13.30 9.17 -6.51
CA GLU A 127 12.28 10.14 -6.09
C GLU A 127 11.16 9.50 -5.25
N PHE A 128 10.73 8.29 -5.61
CA PHE A 128 9.75 7.54 -4.83
C PHE A 128 10.27 7.23 -3.41
N HIS A 129 11.51 6.76 -3.31
CA HIS A 129 12.14 6.44 -2.03
C HIS A 129 12.30 7.70 -1.15
N GLU A 130 12.67 8.83 -1.74
CA GLU A 130 12.74 10.12 -1.03
C GLU A 130 11.37 10.58 -0.53
N LEU A 131 10.32 10.48 -1.35
CA LEU A 131 8.95 10.80 -0.93
C LEU A 131 8.48 9.91 0.22
N ALA A 132 8.83 8.62 0.19
CA ALA A 132 8.52 7.70 1.28
C ALA A 132 9.27 8.08 2.57
N GLY A 133 10.52 8.51 2.46
CA GLY A 133 11.28 9.05 3.60
C GLY A 133 10.65 10.28 4.22
N ARG A 134 10.19 11.22 3.38
CA ARG A 134 9.51 12.42 3.84
C ARG A 134 8.16 12.13 4.48
N LEU A 135 7.41 11.14 3.96
CA LEU A 135 6.20 10.66 4.62
C LEU A 135 6.52 10.09 6.02
N ALA A 136 7.59 9.29 6.12
CA ALA A 136 7.99 8.71 7.40
C ALA A 136 8.38 9.79 8.42
N GLU A 137 9.13 10.79 8.00
CA GLU A 137 9.50 11.95 8.83
C GLU A 137 8.28 12.78 9.25
N ALA A 138 7.41 13.15 8.30
CA ALA A 138 6.18 13.89 8.59
C ALA A 138 5.30 13.15 9.62
N ALA A 139 5.21 11.82 9.51
CA ALA A 139 4.49 11.01 10.48
C ALA A 139 5.16 11.00 11.87
N ARG A 140 6.49 10.80 11.93
CA ARG A 140 7.26 10.83 13.20
C ARG A 140 7.16 12.16 13.93
N GLU A 141 7.08 13.26 13.18
CA GLU A 141 6.99 14.61 13.70
C GLU A 141 5.54 15.10 13.89
N HIS A 142 4.56 14.21 13.72
CA HIS A 142 3.12 14.49 13.86
C HIS A 142 2.63 15.67 13.00
N GLN A 143 3.22 15.85 11.81
CA GLN A 143 2.87 16.90 10.87
C GLN A 143 1.63 16.49 10.05
N ALA A 144 0.46 16.56 10.70
CA ALA A 144 -0.80 16.05 10.17
C ALA A 144 -1.18 16.57 8.77
N ASP A 145 -0.78 17.79 8.41
CA ASP A 145 -1.04 18.37 7.09
C ASP A 145 -0.12 17.82 5.99
N LEU A 146 1.11 17.42 6.35
CA LEU A 146 2.10 16.92 5.38
C LEU A 146 1.95 15.43 5.08
N VAL A 147 1.43 14.65 6.03
CA VAL A 147 1.19 13.21 5.85
C VAL A 147 0.29 12.91 4.63
N PRO A 148 -0.92 13.48 4.49
CA PRO A 148 -1.75 13.24 3.30
C PRO A 148 -1.14 13.82 2.02
N PHE A 149 -0.36 14.92 2.12
CA PHE A 149 0.37 15.45 0.98
C PHE A 149 1.39 14.43 0.44
N TYR A 150 2.23 13.83 1.30
CA TYR A 150 3.20 12.85 0.82
C TYR A 150 2.57 11.53 0.37
N LEU A 151 1.45 11.10 0.95
CA LEU A 151 0.65 9.99 0.41
C LEU A 151 0.21 10.26 -1.04
N TYR A 152 -0.28 11.48 -1.31
CA TYR A 152 -0.64 11.88 -2.67
C TYR A 152 0.58 11.84 -3.61
N LYS A 153 1.74 12.36 -3.20
CA LYS A 153 2.95 12.35 -4.02
C LYS A 153 3.46 10.94 -4.32
N LEU A 154 3.38 10.02 -3.35
CA LEU A 154 3.67 8.59 -3.58
C LEU A 154 2.73 7.99 -4.62
N THR A 155 1.43 8.27 -4.51
CA THR A 155 0.41 7.80 -5.46
C THR A 155 0.70 8.33 -6.87
N GLU A 156 1.03 9.62 -6.99
CA GLU A 156 1.42 10.26 -8.26
C GLU A 156 2.65 9.57 -8.89
N SER A 157 3.67 9.26 -8.08
CA SER A 157 4.87 8.54 -8.53
C SER A 157 4.54 7.15 -9.08
N CYS A 158 3.71 6.37 -8.35
CA CYS A 158 3.23 5.05 -8.80
C CYS A 158 2.53 5.15 -10.17
N VAL A 159 1.58 6.07 -10.31
CA VAL A 159 0.82 6.27 -11.56
C VAL A 159 1.76 6.66 -12.70
N GLY A 160 2.64 7.64 -12.48
CA GLY A 160 3.55 8.11 -13.53
C GLY A 160 4.54 7.02 -13.97
N CYS A 161 5.07 6.23 -13.04
CA CYS A 161 5.99 5.14 -13.37
C CYS A 161 5.25 4.06 -14.17
N HIS A 162 4.06 3.67 -13.73
CA HIS A 162 3.27 2.66 -14.41
C HIS A 162 2.84 3.10 -15.81
N ALA A 163 2.45 4.36 -15.97
CA ALA A 163 2.06 4.89 -17.27
C ALA A 163 3.20 4.89 -18.28
N ARG A 164 4.44 5.14 -17.82
CA ARG A 164 5.61 5.24 -18.69
C ARG A 164 6.28 3.89 -18.97
N TYR A 165 6.38 3.02 -17.97
CA TYR A 165 7.23 1.82 -18.05
C TYR A 165 6.46 0.50 -17.93
N ALA A 166 5.16 0.55 -17.60
CA ALA A 166 4.35 -0.66 -17.36
C ALA A 166 3.01 -0.66 -18.09
N ALA A 167 2.83 0.15 -19.13
CA ALA A 167 1.58 0.19 -19.93
C ALA A 167 1.18 -1.17 -20.53
N HIS A 168 2.15 -2.05 -20.81
CA HIS A 168 1.88 -3.43 -21.25
C HIS A 168 1.12 -4.26 -20.20
N ARG A 169 1.30 -3.97 -18.90
CA ARG A 169 0.61 -4.62 -17.78
C ARG A 169 -0.59 -3.84 -17.28
N PHE A 170 -0.61 -2.53 -17.52
CA PHE A 170 -1.70 -1.63 -17.16
C PHE A 170 -2.26 -0.97 -18.42
N PRO A 171 -3.12 -1.65 -19.20
CA PRO A 171 -3.62 -1.16 -20.49
C PRO A 171 -4.38 0.16 -20.40
N GLY A 172 -4.92 0.51 -19.22
CA GLY A 172 -5.54 1.82 -18.97
C GLY A 172 -4.60 3.01 -19.14
N TYR A 173 -3.29 2.79 -19.19
CA TYR A 173 -2.27 3.81 -19.49
C TYR A 173 -1.68 3.70 -20.90
N ALA A 174 -2.11 2.74 -21.73
CA ALA A 174 -1.64 2.65 -23.10
C ALA A 174 -2.16 3.85 -23.91
N LYS A 175 -1.30 4.43 -24.77
CA LYS A 175 -1.76 5.46 -25.72
C LYS A 175 -2.78 4.83 -26.66
N PRO A 176 -3.93 5.50 -26.92
CA PRO A 176 -4.81 5.04 -27.98
C PRO A 176 -4.06 5.04 -29.32
N PRO A 177 -4.34 4.08 -30.21
CA PRO A 177 -3.73 4.08 -31.54
C PRO A 177 -4.03 5.41 -32.23
N GLU A 178 -2.99 6.05 -32.78
CA GLU A 178 -3.17 7.28 -33.57
C GLU A 178 -4.18 7.01 -34.68
N ALA A 179 -5.25 7.81 -34.72
CA ALA A 179 -6.20 7.77 -35.82
C ALA A 179 -5.43 8.12 -37.10
N LYS A 180 -5.51 7.25 -38.12
CA LYS A 180 -5.00 7.57 -39.45
C LYS A 180 -5.57 8.93 -39.88
N PRO A 181 -4.75 9.85 -40.42
CA PRO A 181 -5.25 11.14 -40.85
C PRO A 181 -6.35 10.92 -41.90
N ALA A 182 -7.57 11.31 -41.55
CA ALA A 182 -8.66 11.39 -42.50
C ALA A 182 -8.40 12.63 -43.37
N HIS A 183 -8.48 12.43 -44.68
CA HIS A 183 -8.41 13.44 -45.74
C HIS A 183 -7.00 13.81 -46.22
N ALA A 184 -6.49 12.99 -47.15
CA ALA A 184 -5.80 13.51 -48.32
C ALA A 184 -6.81 13.51 -49.48
N HIS A 185 -7.28 14.70 -49.87
CA HIS A 185 -8.01 14.95 -51.12
C HIS A 185 -7.36 16.16 -51.79
#